data_AF-A0A3B9LSB6-F1
#
_entry.id   AF-A0A3B9LSB6-F1
#
_cell.length_a   1.000
_cell.length_b   1.000
_cell.length_c   1.000
_cell.angle_alpha   90.00
_cell.angle_beta   90.00
_cell.angle_gamma   90.00
#
_symmetry.space_group_name_H-M   'P 1'
#
loop_
_entity.id
_entity.type
_entity.pdbx_description
1 polymer ?
#
loop_
_entity_poly.entity_id
_entity_poly.type
_entity_poly.pdbx_seq_one_letter_code
_entity_poly.pdbx_strand_id
1 'polypeptide(L)'
;MKRHLDSINRLRFLVTICLLASGLTVFSFVAHAQKRKPRRARTPASASPAKDYSHFSHATKKHQQACNTCHKVPTGNWKKVRDFPDVADYPDHDACVSCHRPQFFKGAKPVICSICHTKISPRDDARLAFRNPASERQFTIEFPHDKHQDVIAKLLRRFPAVAEPLFVPARFSVIADDKPKHYNNCEICHAPRTSTPLPPAGVWPDGFVPGVDSFKASPASHAACFNCHWKSQQPVNDNCASCHKLATAFHSVDTVKRTSMKFRHAREQHILECTTCHINITKASTLRGLKPDVPITSCTECHNKDGLRLDVSKELEAIDKNRDFVCSYCHTSDVGRLDPPASHYVIAGREPLKRKDIK
;
A
#
# COMPACT_ATOMS: atom_id res chain seq x y z
N MET A 1 -42.27 87.93 -16.66
CA MET A 1 -42.63 86.93 -15.62
C MET A 1 -43.98 86.22 -15.81
N LYS A 2 -44.83 86.54 -16.81
CA LYS A 2 -46.15 85.90 -16.98
C LYS A 2 -46.16 84.57 -17.78
N ARG A 3 -45.10 84.26 -18.54
CA ARG A 3 -45.02 83.05 -19.39
C ARG A 3 -44.49 81.79 -18.69
N HIS A 4 -43.92 81.93 -17.49
CA HIS A 4 -43.34 80.79 -16.76
C HIS A 4 -44.33 80.12 -15.79
N LEU A 5 -45.45 80.79 -15.47
CA LEU A 5 -46.48 80.28 -14.55
C LEU A 5 -47.48 79.34 -15.25
N ASP A 6 -47.72 79.53 -16.56
CA ASP A 6 -48.69 78.71 -17.31
C ASP A 6 -48.17 77.29 -17.64
N SER A 7 -46.85 77.10 -17.67
CA SER A 7 -46.24 75.78 -17.96
C SER A 7 -46.37 74.81 -16.77
N ILE A 8 -46.29 75.33 -15.54
CA ILE A 8 -46.37 74.52 -14.32
C ILE A 8 -47.81 74.06 -14.04
N ASN A 9 -48.82 74.88 -14.40
CA ASN A 9 -50.23 74.51 -14.23
C ASN A 9 -50.71 73.48 -15.27
N ARG A 10 -50.14 73.45 -16.48
CA ARG A 10 -50.46 72.42 -17.48
C ARG A 10 -49.89 71.04 -17.13
N LEU A 11 -48.70 71.00 -16.50
CA LEU A 11 -48.08 69.73 -16.09
C LEU A 11 -48.79 69.12 -14.88
N ARG A 12 -49.31 69.95 -13.96
CA ARG A 12 -50.11 69.45 -12.83
C ARG A 12 -51.47 68.90 -13.27
N PHE A 13 -52.13 69.50 -14.26
CA PHE A 13 -53.43 69.05 -14.76
C PHE A 13 -53.37 67.69 -15.48
N LEU A 14 -52.27 67.40 -16.19
CA LEU A 14 -52.05 66.12 -16.88
C LEU A 14 -51.75 64.96 -15.91
N VAL A 15 -51.06 65.23 -14.80
CA VAL A 15 -50.72 64.20 -13.80
C VAL A 15 -51.95 63.77 -12.98
N THR A 16 -52.91 64.66 -12.72
CA THR A 16 -54.16 64.31 -12.01
C THR A 16 -55.13 63.50 -12.88
N ILE A 17 -55.13 63.70 -14.21
CA ILE A 17 -56.00 62.92 -15.13
C ILE A 17 -55.49 61.47 -15.27
N CYS A 18 -54.17 61.24 -15.26
CA CYS A 18 -53.63 59.87 -15.31
C CYS A 18 -53.82 59.08 -14.00
N LEU A 19 -54.00 59.75 -12.85
CA LEU A 19 -54.20 59.06 -11.56
C LEU A 19 -55.68 58.76 -11.26
N LEU A 20 -56.64 59.38 -11.94
CA LEU A 20 -58.07 59.13 -11.77
C LEU A 20 -58.67 58.09 -12.76
N ALA A 21 -57.91 57.63 -13.75
CA ALA A 21 -58.34 56.56 -14.68
C ALA A 21 -58.08 55.12 -14.15
N SER A 22 -57.63 54.98 -12.91
CA SER A 22 -57.27 53.69 -12.30
C SER A 22 -58.23 53.26 -11.16
N GLY A 23 -59.47 53.75 -11.19
CA GLY A 23 -60.50 53.45 -10.18
C GLY A 23 -61.78 52.94 -10.80
N LEU A 24 -62.08 51.66 -10.55
CA LEU A 24 -63.36 50.95 -10.74
C LEU A 24 -63.82 50.67 -12.18
N THR A 25 -63.77 49.39 -12.58
CA THR A 25 -64.93 48.61 -13.05
C THR A 25 -64.53 47.13 -13.20
N VAL A 26 -65.00 46.28 -12.28
CA VAL A 26 -66.12 45.32 -12.39
C VAL A 26 -65.67 43.91 -12.81
N PHE A 27 -65.95 42.98 -11.90
CA PHE A 27 -65.90 41.53 -12.04
C PHE A 27 -66.66 41.04 -13.28
N SER A 28 -66.03 40.16 -14.06
CA SER A 28 -66.74 39.18 -14.89
C SER A 28 -65.93 37.90 -14.95
N PHE A 29 -66.36 36.93 -14.13
CA PHE A 29 -65.92 35.55 -14.19
C PHE A 29 -66.46 34.92 -15.49
N VAL A 30 -65.60 34.75 -16.49
CA VAL A 30 -65.84 33.81 -17.59
C VAL A 30 -65.10 32.52 -17.27
N ALA A 31 -65.85 31.52 -16.82
CA ALA A 31 -65.38 30.16 -16.62
C ALA A 31 -65.00 29.53 -17.97
N HIS A 32 -63.74 29.73 -18.40
CA HIS A 32 -63.14 28.89 -19.43
C HIS A 32 -62.76 27.56 -18.81
N ALA A 33 -63.64 26.57 -18.96
CA ALA A 33 -63.35 25.18 -18.72
C ALA A 33 -62.26 24.70 -19.71
N GLN A 34 -60.99 24.99 -19.41
CA GLN A 34 -59.87 24.31 -20.02
C GLN A 34 -59.96 22.84 -19.62
N LYS A 35 -60.36 21.98 -20.56
CA LYS A 35 -60.16 20.53 -20.49
C LYS A 35 -58.68 20.27 -20.21
N ARG A 36 -58.33 20.07 -18.94
CA ARG A 36 -57.01 19.60 -18.51
C ARG A 36 -56.79 18.25 -19.20
N LYS A 37 -55.88 18.22 -20.18
CA LYS A 37 -55.31 16.95 -20.65
C LYS A 37 -54.80 16.20 -19.42
N PRO A 38 -55.12 14.90 -19.24
CA PRO A 38 -54.61 14.14 -18.12
C PRO A 38 -53.08 14.21 -18.19
N ARG A 39 -52.48 14.81 -17.16
CA ARG A 39 -51.04 14.87 -16.96
C ARG A 39 -50.60 13.43 -16.83
N ARG A 40 -50.04 12.87 -17.90
CA ARG A 40 -49.46 11.53 -17.95
C ARG A 40 -48.58 11.39 -16.70
N ALA A 41 -48.96 10.49 -15.80
CA ALA A 41 -48.24 10.24 -14.57
C ALA A 41 -46.78 10.00 -14.96
N ARG A 42 -45.93 10.96 -14.57
CA ARG A 42 -44.49 10.85 -14.78
C ARG A 42 -44.08 9.70 -13.87
N THR A 43 -43.72 8.57 -14.45
CA THR A 43 -43.11 7.45 -13.73
C THR A 43 -42.03 8.04 -12.84
N PRO A 44 -41.97 7.72 -11.53
CA PRO A 44 -40.88 8.18 -10.70
C PRO A 44 -39.60 7.70 -11.37
N ALA A 45 -38.78 8.63 -11.87
CA ALA A 45 -37.43 8.29 -12.25
C ALA A 45 -36.82 7.63 -11.02
N SER A 46 -36.38 6.37 -11.14
CA SER A 46 -35.72 5.67 -10.06
C SER A 46 -34.64 6.60 -9.52
N ALA A 47 -34.84 7.12 -8.31
CA ALA A 47 -33.86 7.98 -7.68
C ALA A 47 -32.57 7.16 -7.63
N SER A 48 -31.52 7.65 -8.27
CA SER A 48 -30.20 7.05 -8.10
C SER A 48 -29.96 6.88 -6.62
N PRO A 49 -29.46 5.71 -6.16
CA PRO A 49 -29.28 5.47 -4.74
C PRO A 49 -28.49 6.63 -4.14
N ALA A 50 -28.97 7.12 -2.99
CA ALA A 50 -28.33 8.23 -2.29
C ALA A 50 -26.86 7.88 -2.07
N LYS A 51 -25.96 8.78 -2.47
CA LYS A 51 -24.53 8.54 -2.32
C LYS A 51 -24.19 8.45 -0.85
N ASP A 52 -23.52 7.37 -0.48
CA ASP A 52 -23.03 7.17 0.87
C ASP A 52 -21.76 8.00 1.12
N TYR A 53 -21.77 8.74 2.23
CA TYR A 53 -20.68 9.61 2.66
C TYR A 53 -20.05 9.15 3.98
N SER A 54 -20.44 8.01 4.57
CA SER A 54 -19.75 7.43 5.74
C SER A 54 -18.46 6.71 5.37
N HIS A 55 -18.23 6.45 4.09
CA HIS A 55 -17.07 5.70 3.59
C HIS A 55 -16.29 6.49 2.53
N PHE A 56 -14.97 6.48 2.67
CA PHE A 56 -14.05 7.03 1.68
C PHE A 56 -13.32 5.91 0.92
N SER A 57 -13.18 6.08 -0.38
CA SER A 57 -12.45 5.14 -1.23
C SER A 57 -11.67 5.88 -2.32
N HIS A 58 -10.37 5.58 -2.43
CA HIS A 58 -9.51 6.03 -3.52
C HIS A 58 -9.90 5.41 -4.87
N ALA A 59 -10.69 4.33 -4.88
CA ALA A 59 -11.17 3.71 -6.12
C ALA A 59 -12.26 4.53 -6.82
N THR A 60 -12.88 5.49 -6.13
CA THR A 60 -13.83 6.41 -6.76
C THR A 60 -13.09 7.27 -7.78
N LYS A 61 -13.54 7.27 -9.06
CA LYS A 61 -12.87 8.01 -10.16
C LYS A 61 -12.55 9.47 -9.84
N LYS A 62 -13.43 10.17 -9.10
CA LYS A 62 -13.21 11.57 -8.69
C LYS A 62 -12.14 11.74 -7.60
N HIS A 63 -11.80 10.69 -6.85
CA HIS A 63 -10.76 10.71 -5.82
C HIS A 63 -9.39 10.25 -6.35
N GLN A 64 -9.32 9.77 -7.60
CA GLN A 64 -8.07 9.38 -8.26
C GLN A 64 -7.31 10.61 -8.79
N GLN A 65 -7.11 11.61 -7.93
CA GLN A 65 -6.31 12.80 -8.22
C GLN A 65 -4.86 12.60 -7.75
N ALA A 66 -3.99 13.57 -8.02
CA ALA A 66 -2.65 13.57 -7.47
C ALA A 66 -2.71 13.55 -5.93
N CYS A 67 -1.92 12.70 -5.29
CA CYS A 67 -2.02 12.46 -3.85
C CYS A 67 -1.86 13.75 -3.04
N ASN A 68 -0.98 14.64 -3.48
CA ASN A 68 -0.70 15.94 -2.87
C ASN A 68 -1.86 16.95 -2.95
N THR A 69 -2.89 16.68 -3.75
CA THR A 69 -4.11 17.50 -3.77
C THR A 69 -4.92 17.37 -2.48
N CYS A 70 -4.78 16.23 -1.79
CA CYS A 70 -5.42 16.00 -0.49
C CYS A 70 -4.40 15.85 0.64
N HIS A 71 -3.32 15.09 0.41
CA HIS A 71 -2.30 14.81 1.41
C HIS A 71 -1.10 15.75 1.25
N LYS A 72 -1.09 16.85 2.00
CA LYS A 72 0.05 17.77 2.05
C LYS A 72 1.22 17.11 2.78
N VAL A 73 2.41 17.20 2.19
CA VAL A 73 3.66 16.69 2.75
C VAL A 73 4.61 17.86 3.02
N PRO A 74 5.26 17.93 4.18
CA PRO A 74 5.09 17.03 5.32
C PRO A 74 3.78 17.25 6.09
N THR A 75 3.23 16.19 6.70
CA THR A 75 2.12 16.37 7.68
C THR A 75 2.65 16.99 8.96
N GLY A 76 1.88 17.84 9.64
CA GLY A 76 2.37 18.58 10.81
C GLY A 76 2.95 17.72 11.95
N ASN A 77 2.52 16.47 12.07
CA ASN A 77 2.97 15.52 13.09
C ASN A 77 4.20 14.68 12.68
N TRP A 78 4.72 14.80 11.45
CA TRP A 78 5.69 13.83 10.89
C TRP A 78 6.87 13.55 11.83
N LYS A 79 7.50 14.59 12.40
CA LYS A 79 8.65 14.46 13.33
C LYS A 79 8.37 13.60 14.57
N LYS A 80 7.11 13.47 14.97
CA LYS A 80 6.71 12.70 16.16
C LYS A 80 6.53 11.21 15.86
N VAL A 81 6.31 10.85 14.60
CA VAL A 81 5.92 9.48 14.19
C VAL A 81 6.91 8.86 13.22
N ARG A 82 7.71 9.66 12.50
CA ARG A 82 8.69 9.19 11.52
C ARG A 82 9.92 10.11 11.50
N ASP A 83 11.05 9.54 11.10
CA ASP A 83 12.31 10.28 10.90
C ASP A 83 12.37 11.01 9.54
N PHE A 84 11.27 11.03 8.79
CA PHE A 84 11.22 11.50 7.42
C PHE A 84 9.96 12.33 7.14
N PRO A 85 10.05 13.45 6.39
CA PRO A 85 8.90 14.29 6.06
C PRO A 85 7.97 13.60 5.04
N ASP A 86 7.05 12.74 5.51
CA ASP A 86 6.04 12.06 4.69
C ASP A 86 4.59 12.29 5.17
N VAL A 87 3.66 11.57 4.55
CA VAL A 87 2.25 11.50 4.99
C VAL A 87 2.15 10.59 6.20
N ALA A 88 1.99 11.20 7.37
CA ALA A 88 1.88 10.48 8.64
C ALA A 88 0.57 10.75 9.39
N ASP A 89 -0.40 11.39 8.74
CA ASP A 89 -1.74 11.66 9.27
C ASP A 89 -2.78 11.77 8.15
N TYR A 90 -4.06 11.80 8.53
CA TYR A 90 -5.19 12.17 7.68
C TYR A 90 -4.97 13.54 7.04
N PRO A 91 -5.57 13.78 5.84
CA PRO A 91 -5.55 15.11 5.25
C PRO A 91 -6.39 16.07 6.11
N ASP A 92 -6.06 17.36 6.02
CA ASP A 92 -6.83 18.41 6.68
C ASP A 92 -8.23 18.53 6.06
N HIS A 93 -9.15 19.18 6.79
CA HIS A 93 -10.55 19.33 6.36
C HIS A 93 -10.70 20.02 4.99
N ASP A 94 -9.78 20.91 4.62
CA ASP A 94 -9.79 21.61 3.33
C ASP A 94 -9.78 20.65 2.13
N ALA A 95 -9.12 19.49 2.26
CA ALA A 95 -9.08 18.45 1.25
C ALA A 95 -10.48 17.96 0.86
N CYS A 96 -11.37 17.80 1.84
CA CYS A 96 -12.77 17.41 1.59
C CYS A 96 -13.66 18.61 1.30
N VAL A 97 -13.49 19.71 2.03
CA VAL A 97 -14.37 20.89 1.94
C VAL A 97 -14.35 21.53 0.55
N SER A 98 -13.21 21.47 -0.16
CA SER A 98 -13.08 21.99 -1.52
C SER A 98 -14.12 21.43 -2.51
N CYS A 99 -14.52 20.16 -2.34
CA CYS A 99 -15.45 19.47 -3.23
C CYS A 99 -16.78 19.07 -2.53
N HIS A 100 -16.74 18.86 -1.22
CA HIS A 100 -17.83 18.31 -0.41
C HIS A 100 -18.41 19.31 0.59
N ARG A 101 -18.23 20.61 0.36
CA ARG A 101 -18.77 21.68 1.23
C ARG A 101 -20.22 21.44 1.68
N PRO A 102 -21.18 21.10 0.79
CA PRO A 102 -22.57 20.93 1.22
C PRO A 102 -22.74 19.74 2.17
N GLN A 103 -21.97 18.67 2.01
CA GLN A 103 -22.03 17.50 2.89
C GLN A 103 -21.29 17.74 4.20
N PHE A 104 -20.19 18.50 4.16
CA PHE A 104 -19.35 18.82 5.32
C PHE A 104 -20.07 19.68 6.36
N PHE A 105 -21.03 20.50 5.93
CA PHE A 105 -21.82 21.36 6.82
C PHE A 105 -23.29 20.93 6.96
N LYS A 106 -23.64 19.71 6.53
CA LYS A 106 -25.02 19.23 6.59
C LYS A 106 -25.36 18.67 7.97
N GLY A 107 -26.16 19.44 8.72
CA GLY A 107 -26.67 19.03 10.03
C GLY A 107 -25.63 19.15 11.15
N ALA A 108 -26.05 18.86 12.38
CA ALA A 108 -25.19 19.01 13.57
C ALA A 108 -24.06 17.97 13.66
N LYS A 109 -24.23 16.80 13.03
CA LYS A 109 -23.24 15.71 12.99
C LYS A 109 -23.11 15.21 11.54
N PRO A 110 -22.35 15.90 10.69
CA PRO A 110 -22.19 15.52 9.30
C PRO A 110 -21.56 14.12 9.18
N VAL A 111 -22.22 13.21 8.47
CA VAL A 111 -21.78 11.80 8.35
C VAL A 111 -20.37 11.69 7.75
N ILE A 112 -19.99 12.62 6.86
CA ILE A 112 -18.63 12.65 6.29
C ILE A 112 -17.52 12.76 7.34
N CYS A 113 -17.81 13.28 8.53
CA CYS A 113 -16.85 13.37 9.62
C CYS A 113 -16.52 11.98 10.22
N SER A 114 -17.38 10.97 10.07
CA SER A 114 -17.12 9.60 10.56
C SER A 114 -15.98 8.89 9.82
N ILE A 115 -15.54 9.42 8.67
CA ILE A 115 -14.41 8.88 7.92
C ILE A 115 -13.12 8.97 8.74
N CYS A 116 -12.98 10.03 9.56
CA CYS A 116 -11.78 10.27 10.36
C CYS A 116 -12.06 10.20 11.87
N HIS A 117 -13.22 10.66 12.33
CA HIS A 117 -13.50 10.79 13.76
C HIS A 117 -14.19 9.55 14.34
N THR A 118 -13.75 9.13 15.52
CA THR A 118 -14.48 8.13 16.32
C THR A 118 -15.76 8.72 16.92
N LYS A 119 -15.76 10.04 17.15
CA LYS A 119 -16.92 10.79 17.66
C LYS A 119 -17.05 12.12 16.94
N ILE A 120 -18.20 12.33 16.29
CA ILE A 120 -18.49 13.57 15.56
C ILE A 120 -18.96 14.65 16.54
N SER A 121 -18.06 15.57 16.88
CA SER A 121 -18.34 16.72 17.76
C SER A 121 -17.35 17.85 17.49
N PRO A 122 -17.77 19.13 17.45
CA PRO A 122 -16.85 20.27 17.34
C PRO A 122 -15.87 20.42 18.51
N ARG A 123 -16.12 19.74 19.63
CA ARG A 123 -15.30 19.79 20.86
C ARG A 123 -14.43 18.55 21.07
N ASP A 124 -14.45 17.63 20.11
CA ASP A 124 -13.76 16.35 20.22
C ASP A 124 -12.90 16.14 18.98
N ASP A 125 -11.61 15.93 19.18
CA ASP A 125 -10.64 15.71 18.11
C ASP A 125 -10.22 14.23 18.01
N ALA A 126 -10.89 13.32 18.74
CA ALA A 126 -10.61 11.90 18.69
C ALA A 126 -10.85 11.34 17.29
N ARG A 127 -9.78 10.78 16.71
CA ARG A 127 -9.77 10.18 15.37
C ARG A 127 -9.48 8.70 15.44
N LEU A 128 -9.94 7.99 14.41
CA LEU A 128 -9.51 6.63 14.11
C LEU A 128 -7.97 6.64 13.94
N ALA A 129 -7.33 5.50 14.21
CA ALA A 129 -5.89 5.39 13.98
C ALA A 129 -5.59 5.61 12.49
N PHE A 130 -4.68 6.53 12.19
CA PHE A 130 -4.20 6.71 10.82
C PHE A 130 -3.54 5.42 10.34
N ARG A 131 -3.94 4.95 9.15
CA ARG A 131 -3.59 3.61 8.64
C ARG A 131 -4.03 2.51 9.62
N ASN A 132 -5.33 2.45 9.90
CA ASN A 132 -5.93 1.40 10.72
C ASN A 132 -5.43 0.02 10.24
N PRO A 133 -4.66 -0.73 11.05
CA PRO A 133 -4.09 -2.01 10.63
C PRO A 133 -5.14 -3.08 10.37
N ALA A 134 -6.36 -2.92 10.92
CA ALA A 134 -7.50 -3.79 10.67
C ALA A 134 -8.25 -3.48 9.35
N SER A 135 -7.95 -2.34 8.70
CA SER A 135 -8.57 -1.97 7.43
C SER A 135 -7.75 -2.50 6.25
N GLU A 136 -8.45 -2.98 5.23
CA GLU A 136 -7.82 -3.45 4.00
C GLU A 136 -7.08 -2.31 3.28
N ARG A 137 -5.92 -2.64 2.69
CA ARG A 137 -5.12 -1.69 1.95
C ARG A 137 -5.69 -1.45 0.56
N GLN A 138 -5.81 -0.17 0.21
CA GLN A 138 -6.27 0.27 -1.11
C GLN A 138 -5.11 0.46 -2.11
N PHE A 139 -3.87 0.49 -1.64
CA PHE A 139 -2.68 0.67 -2.48
C PHE A 139 -1.68 -0.46 -2.28
N THR A 140 -1.05 -0.88 -3.37
CA THR A 140 0.13 -1.75 -3.38
C THR A 140 1.38 -0.94 -3.66
N ILE A 141 2.52 -1.40 -3.16
CA ILE A 141 3.83 -0.82 -3.48
C ILE A 141 4.42 -1.59 -4.66
N GLU A 142 4.74 -0.89 -5.74
CA GLU A 142 5.57 -1.39 -6.83
C GLU A 142 7.05 -1.17 -6.48
N PHE A 143 7.80 -2.27 -6.49
CA PHE A 143 9.24 -2.26 -6.23
C PHE A 143 9.88 -3.34 -7.12
N PRO A 144 10.30 -2.97 -8.33
CA PRO A 144 10.92 -3.90 -9.26
C PRO A 144 12.35 -4.23 -8.87
N HIS A 145 12.56 -5.44 -8.33
CA HIS A 145 13.87 -5.89 -7.86
C HIS A 145 14.88 -5.95 -9.01
N ASP A 146 14.49 -6.43 -10.18
CA ASP A 146 15.30 -6.45 -11.41
C ASP A 146 15.89 -5.07 -11.72
N LYS A 147 15.03 -4.03 -11.77
CA LYS A 147 15.47 -2.68 -12.10
C LYS A 147 16.37 -2.08 -11.03
N HIS A 148 16.06 -2.31 -9.76
CA HIS A 148 16.89 -1.79 -8.66
C HIS A 148 18.25 -2.47 -8.64
N GLN A 149 18.31 -3.79 -8.86
CA GLN A 149 19.58 -4.52 -8.94
C GLN A 149 20.48 -4.00 -10.06
N ASP A 150 19.93 -3.76 -11.26
CA ASP A 150 20.69 -3.24 -12.39
C ASP A 150 21.24 -1.82 -12.13
N VAL A 151 20.41 -0.94 -11.54
CA VAL A 151 20.82 0.44 -11.23
C VAL A 151 21.88 0.45 -10.14
N ILE A 152 21.69 -0.32 -9.07
CA ILE A 152 22.66 -0.45 -7.98
C ILE A 152 23.99 -1.00 -8.52
N ALA A 153 23.95 -2.06 -9.33
CA ALA A 153 25.15 -2.63 -9.93
C ALA A 153 25.88 -1.60 -10.81
N LYS A 154 25.15 -0.78 -11.58
CA LYS A 154 25.75 0.30 -12.39
C LYS A 154 26.36 1.40 -11.54
N LEU A 155 25.70 1.82 -10.46
CA LEU A 155 26.20 2.85 -9.54
C LEU A 155 27.48 2.38 -8.84
N LEU A 156 27.49 1.15 -8.31
CA LEU A 156 28.65 0.57 -7.62
C LEU A 156 29.82 0.25 -8.55
N ARG A 157 29.58 0.01 -9.85
CA ARG A 157 30.65 -0.12 -10.84
C ARG A 157 31.30 1.21 -11.20
N ARG A 158 30.60 2.32 -11.02
CA ARG A 158 31.09 3.67 -11.37
C ARG A 158 31.91 4.32 -10.25
N PHE A 159 31.80 3.82 -9.03
CA PHE A 159 32.59 4.24 -7.88
C PHE A 159 33.29 3.00 -7.28
N PRO A 160 34.57 2.73 -7.62
CA PRO A 160 35.30 1.69 -6.91
C PRO A 160 35.32 2.04 -5.43
N ALA A 161 35.09 1.03 -4.58
CA ALA A 161 35.02 1.15 -3.14
C ALA A 161 36.38 1.48 -2.53
N VAL A 162 36.88 2.70 -2.73
CA VAL A 162 37.83 3.39 -1.85
C VAL A 162 37.63 4.90 -2.05
N ALA A 163 36.94 5.55 -1.12
CA ALA A 163 37.13 6.97 -0.81
C ALA A 163 37.56 6.98 0.66
N GLU A 164 38.79 7.36 1.00
CA GLU A 164 39.38 8.72 0.93
C GLU A 164 40.93 8.64 1.06
N PRO A 165 41.73 9.71 0.85
CA PRO A 165 41.79 10.59 -0.31
C PRO A 165 43.26 10.84 -0.79
N LEU A 166 43.40 11.66 -1.84
CA LEU A 166 44.64 12.32 -2.35
C LEU A 166 45.76 11.45 -3.01
N PHE A 167 45.99 11.79 -4.29
CA PHE A 167 47.21 11.66 -5.12
C PHE A 167 48.25 10.58 -4.76
N VAL A 168 48.32 9.52 -5.58
CA VAL A 168 49.52 8.66 -5.73
C VAL A 168 49.73 8.35 -7.22
N PRO A 169 50.96 8.45 -7.76
CA PRO A 169 51.21 8.34 -9.20
C PRO A 169 50.99 6.94 -9.75
N ALA A 170 50.52 6.88 -11.00
CA ALA A 170 50.17 5.67 -11.72
C ALA A 170 51.32 4.66 -11.81
N ARG A 171 51.09 3.46 -11.28
CA ARG A 171 51.78 2.23 -11.69
C ARG A 171 50.73 1.18 -12.01
N PHE A 172 50.76 0.71 -13.25
CA PHE A 172 49.90 -0.36 -13.75
C PHE A 172 50.28 -1.67 -13.05
N SER A 173 49.48 -2.08 -12.08
CA SER A 173 49.45 -3.46 -11.60
C SER A 173 48.10 -4.05 -12.00
N VAL A 174 48.13 -4.97 -12.96
CA VAL A 174 47.01 -5.89 -13.22
C VAL A 174 46.91 -6.80 -11.99
N ILE A 175 46.12 -6.40 -11.01
CA ILE A 175 45.67 -7.31 -9.95
C ILE A 175 44.32 -7.83 -10.43
N ALA A 176 44.33 -9.03 -10.99
CA ALA A 176 43.14 -9.86 -11.09
C ALA A 176 42.67 -10.14 -9.66
N ASP A 177 41.67 -9.37 -9.21
CA ASP A 177 40.98 -9.60 -7.96
C ASP A 177 39.98 -10.75 -8.18
N ASP A 178 40.51 -11.98 -8.18
CA ASP A 178 39.79 -13.26 -8.39
C ASP A 178 39.05 -13.75 -7.14
N LYS A 179 38.71 -12.87 -6.20
CA LYS A 179 37.65 -13.17 -5.24
C LYS A 179 36.33 -12.84 -5.95
N PRO A 180 35.38 -13.79 -6.10
CA PRO A 180 34.08 -13.46 -6.69
C PRO A 180 33.52 -12.30 -5.88
N LYS A 181 33.50 -11.11 -6.48
CA LYS A 181 32.94 -9.91 -5.84
C LYS A 181 31.50 -10.27 -5.51
N HIS A 182 31.25 -10.51 -4.24
CA HIS A 182 29.93 -10.77 -3.71
C HIS A 182 29.09 -9.54 -4.01
N TYR A 183 28.31 -9.59 -5.09
CA TYR A 183 27.41 -8.50 -5.47
C TYR A 183 26.12 -8.66 -4.67
N ASN A 184 26.24 -8.61 -3.34
CA ASN A 184 25.14 -8.66 -2.38
C ASN A 184 24.36 -7.34 -2.38
N ASN A 185 23.92 -6.88 -3.56
CA ASN A 185 23.09 -5.69 -3.77
C ASN A 185 21.78 -5.74 -2.96
N CYS A 186 21.35 -6.94 -2.58
CA CYS A 186 20.19 -7.16 -1.72
C CYS A 186 20.42 -6.59 -0.31
N GLU A 187 21.63 -6.68 0.24
CA GLU A 187 21.95 -6.25 1.61
C GLU A 187 21.94 -4.73 1.78
N ILE A 188 22.00 -3.98 0.69
CA ILE A 188 21.83 -2.51 0.68
C ILE A 188 20.44 -2.12 1.20
N CYS A 189 19.44 -2.94 0.94
CA CYS A 189 18.07 -2.73 1.41
C CYS A 189 17.65 -3.71 2.51
N HIS A 190 18.23 -4.90 2.55
CA HIS A 190 17.88 -5.99 3.45
C HIS A 190 18.96 -6.22 4.52
N ALA A 191 18.99 -5.35 5.52
CA ALA A 191 19.87 -5.50 6.67
C ALA A 191 19.45 -6.69 7.57
N PRO A 192 20.39 -7.32 8.30
CA PRO A 192 20.04 -8.21 9.40
C PRO A 192 19.08 -7.54 10.38
N ARG A 193 18.16 -8.31 10.97
CA ARG A 193 17.32 -7.77 12.04
C ARG A 193 18.17 -7.51 13.28
N THR A 194 17.86 -6.41 13.97
CA THR A 194 18.46 -6.05 15.25
C THR A 194 17.67 -6.56 16.45
N SER A 195 16.51 -7.17 16.20
CA SER A 195 15.63 -7.72 17.23
C SER A 195 15.04 -9.08 16.83
N THR A 196 14.75 -9.88 17.85
CA THR A 196 14.12 -11.19 17.68
C THR A 196 12.79 -11.02 16.96
N PRO A 197 12.46 -11.89 15.98
CA PRO A 197 11.14 -11.86 15.35
C PRO A 197 10.03 -11.95 16.39
N LEU A 198 8.97 -11.17 16.21
CA LEU A 198 7.77 -11.34 17.01
C LEU A 198 7.14 -12.70 16.68
N PRO A 199 6.62 -13.43 17.68
CA PRO A 199 5.89 -14.66 17.42
C PRO A 199 4.65 -14.38 16.57
N PRO A 200 4.21 -15.33 15.70
CA PRO A 200 2.86 -15.33 15.16
C PRO A 200 1.85 -15.24 16.32
N ALA A 201 0.59 -14.86 16.08
CA ALA A 201 -0.42 -14.74 17.13
C ALA A 201 -0.56 -16.01 18.01
N GLY A 202 0.25 -16.13 19.07
CA GLY A 202 0.48 -17.37 19.83
C GLY A 202 1.96 -17.59 20.24
N VAL A 203 2.22 -18.73 20.89
CA VAL A 203 3.58 -19.19 21.24
C VAL A 203 4.23 -19.81 20.00
N TRP A 204 5.55 -19.71 19.87
CA TRP A 204 6.28 -20.42 18.82
C TRP A 204 6.05 -21.94 18.90
N PRO A 205 5.84 -22.62 17.76
CA PRO A 205 5.77 -24.07 17.74
C PRO A 205 7.00 -24.69 18.42
N ASP A 206 6.77 -25.66 19.29
CA ASP A 206 7.81 -26.39 20.05
C ASP A 206 8.75 -25.52 20.91
N GLY A 207 8.36 -24.27 21.21
CA GLY A 207 9.25 -23.32 21.91
C GLY A 207 10.44 -22.85 21.07
N PHE A 208 10.47 -23.13 19.76
CA PHE A 208 11.55 -22.71 18.88
C PHE A 208 11.48 -21.20 18.61
N VAL A 209 12.42 -20.44 19.19
CA VAL A 209 12.55 -19.00 18.93
C VAL A 209 13.65 -18.77 17.89
N PRO A 210 13.34 -18.25 16.69
CA PRO A 210 14.36 -17.93 15.70
C PRO A 210 15.34 -16.87 16.23
N GLY A 211 16.64 -17.08 16.03
CA GLY A 211 17.66 -16.06 16.33
C GLY A 211 17.48 -14.80 15.48
N VAL A 212 18.05 -13.67 15.92
CA VAL A 212 17.98 -12.36 15.23
C VAL A 212 18.51 -12.41 13.79
N ASP A 213 19.43 -13.32 13.52
CA ASP A 213 20.09 -13.57 12.24
C ASP A 213 19.33 -14.54 11.32
N SER A 214 18.19 -15.06 11.78
CA SER A 214 17.38 -15.99 10.99
C SER A 214 16.78 -15.30 9.77
N PHE A 215 16.43 -14.02 9.90
CA PHE A 215 15.77 -13.26 8.84
C PHE A 215 16.44 -11.92 8.61
N LYS A 216 16.60 -11.56 7.33
CA LYS A 216 16.85 -10.18 6.94
C LYS A 216 15.56 -9.35 7.10
N ALA A 217 15.70 -8.08 7.44
CA ALA A 217 14.62 -7.11 7.45
C ALA A 217 14.27 -6.70 6.02
N SER A 218 13.05 -6.20 5.82
CA SER A 218 12.66 -5.51 4.59
C SER A 218 12.46 -4.03 4.89
N PRO A 219 12.69 -3.13 3.93
CA PRO A 219 12.31 -1.72 4.05
C PRO A 219 10.85 -1.58 4.52
N ALA A 220 10.63 -0.84 5.61
CA ALA A 220 9.31 -0.65 6.22
C ALA A 220 8.85 0.82 6.24
N SER A 221 9.68 1.74 5.75
CA SER A 221 9.40 3.17 5.72
C SER A 221 9.99 3.82 4.47
N HIS A 222 9.45 4.99 4.14
CA HIS A 222 9.94 5.83 3.05
C HIS A 222 11.42 6.21 3.17
N ALA A 223 11.96 6.29 4.40
CA ALA A 223 13.37 6.62 4.65
C ALA A 223 14.33 5.70 3.88
N ALA A 224 14.01 4.40 3.79
CA ALA A 224 14.84 3.44 3.06
C ALA A 224 14.86 3.70 1.54
N CYS A 225 13.72 4.10 0.96
CA CYS A 225 13.63 4.40 -0.48
C CYS A 225 14.34 5.72 -0.81
N PHE A 226 14.16 6.72 0.05
CA PHE A 226 14.64 8.08 -0.21
C PHE A 226 16.12 8.29 0.08
N ASN A 227 16.84 7.28 0.55
CA ASN A 227 18.31 7.27 0.46
C ASN A 227 18.81 7.45 -0.97
N CYS A 228 18.06 6.98 -1.98
CA CYS A 228 18.38 7.17 -3.40
C CYS A 228 17.37 8.09 -4.10
N HIS A 229 16.09 7.99 -3.76
CA HIS A 229 14.98 8.59 -4.50
C HIS A 229 14.58 10.01 -4.03
N TRP A 230 15.46 10.75 -3.33
CA TRP A 230 15.05 12.02 -2.69
C TRP A 230 15.06 13.24 -3.63
N LYS A 231 16.06 13.41 -4.50
CA LYS A 231 16.23 14.67 -5.29
C LYS A 231 16.44 14.49 -6.78
N SER A 232 17.27 13.53 -7.19
CA SER A 232 17.69 13.41 -8.60
C SER A 232 17.25 12.12 -9.26
N GLN A 233 17.04 11.05 -8.48
CA GLN A 233 16.67 9.76 -9.03
C GLN A 233 15.15 9.56 -8.97
N GLN A 234 14.48 9.68 -10.11
CA GLN A 234 13.06 9.33 -10.21
C GLN A 234 12.86 7.83 -9.87
N PRO A 235 11.73 7.46 -9.23
CA PRO A 235 10.67 8.35 -8.74
C PRO A 235 11.09 9.19 -7.52
N VAL A 236 10.71 10.47 -7.46
CA VAL A 236 10.98 11.34 -6.30
C VAL A 236 9.82 11.42 -5.32
N ASN A 237 10.07 11.98 -4.13
CA ASN A 237 9.17 11.90 -2.96
C ASN A 237 7.81 12.58 -3.10
N ASP A 238 7.65 13.50 -4.05
CA ASP A 238 6.38 14.19 -4.32
C ASP A 238 5.45 13.40 -5.26
N ASN A 239 5.96 12.35 -5.92
CA ASN A 239 5.22 11.54 -6.89
C ASN A 239 4.87 10.17 -6.30
N CYS A 240 3.95 10.18 -5.33
CA CYS A 240 3.53 8.97 -4.61
C CYS A 240 3.02 7.88 -5.56
N ALA A 241 2.33 8.25 -6.63
CA ALA A 241 1.75 7.34 -7.62
C ALA A 241 2.78 6.58 -8.45
N SER A 242 4.06 6.96 -8.39
CA SER A 242 5.13 6.21 -9.06
C SER A 242 5.52 4.94 -8.31
N CYS A 243 5.33 4.92 -6.98
CA CYS A 243 5.59 3.73 -6.15
C CYS A 243 4.30 3.07 -5.67
N HIS A 244 3.25 3.86 -5.38
CA HIS A 244 1.97 3.37 -4.88
C HIS A 244 0.95 3.26 -6.00
N LYS A 245 0.46 2.05 -6.28
CA LYS A 245 -0.61 1.81 -7.25
C LYS A 245 -1.90 1.42 -6.57
N LEU A 246 -3.02 1.95 -7.06
CA LEU A 246 -4.33 1.54 -6.61
C LEU A 246 -4.49 0.03 -6.85
N ALA A 247 -4.83 -0.69 -5.79
CA ALA A 247 -5.03 -2.12 -5.86
C ALA A 247 -6.33 -2.42 -6.62
N THR A 248 -6.31 -3.43 -7.50
CA THR A 248 -7.51 -3.91 -8.21
C THR A 248 -8.59 -4.41 -7.25
N ALA A 249 -8.15 -5.01 -6.14
CA ALA A 249 -8.97 -5.41 -5.02
C ALA A 249 -8.26 -4.97 -3.73
N PHE A 250 -9.04 -4.58 -2.73
CA PHE A 250 -8.49 -4.31 -1.41
C PHE A 250 -7.89 -5.61 -0.84
N HIS A 251 -6.79 -5.48 -0.10
CA HIS A 251 -6.08 -6.64 0.43
C HIS A 251 -5.74 -6.46 1.91
N SER A 252 -5.84 -7.55 2.66
CA SER A 252 -5.32 -7.63 4.03
C SER A 252 -3.80 -7.44 4.04
N VAL A 253 -3.29 -6.93 5.16
CA VAL A 253 -1.86 -7.04 5.44
C VAL A 253 -1.58 -8.48 5.83
N ASP A 254 -1.36 -9.34 4.85
CA ASP A 254 -1.00 -10.72 5.14
C ASP A 254 0.36 -10.75 5.85
N THR A 255 0.37 -11.35 7.04
CA THR A 255 1.63 -11.78 7.64
C THR A 255 2.19 -12.89 6.76
N VAL A 256 3.41 -12.71 6.25
CA VAL A 256 4.06 -13.70 5.40
C VAL A 256 4.17 -15.00 6.20
N LYS A 257 3.40 -16.03 5.82
CA LYS A 257 3.50 -17.37 6.40
C LYS A 257 4.86 -17.96 5.99
N ARG A 258 5.76 -18.12 6.95
CA ARG A 258 7.11 -18.69 6.70
C ARG A 258 7.10 -20.17 6.99
N THR A 259 7.44 -20.98 6.00
CA THR A 259 7.35 -22.44 6.08
C THR A 259 8.69 -23.08 6.50
N SER A 260 9.82 -22.46 6.16
CA SER A 260 11.16 -22.87 6.61
C SER A 260 11.67 -21.90 7.67
N MET A 261 11.39 -22.24 8.93
CA MET A 261 11.61 -21.35 10.07
C MET A 261 12.97 -21.53 10.75
N LYS A 262 13.64 -22.68 10.54
CA LYS A 262 14.90 -23.03 11.21
C LYS A 262 16.16 -22.59 10.45
N PHE A 263 16.01 -22.05 9.25
CA PHE A 263 17.13 -21.55 8.46
C PHE A 263 17.73 -20.27 9.05
N ARG A 264 19.07 -20.19 9.11
CA ARG A 264 19.82 -19.02 9.58
C ARG A 264 20.77 -18.50 8.50
N HIS A 265 20.68 -17.20 8.21
CA HIS A 265 21.50 -16.55 7.18
C HIS A 265 22.94 -16.28 7.64
N ALA A 266 23.18 -16.04 8.94
CA ALA A 266 24.52 -15.73 9.45
C ALA A 266 25.35 -16.98 9.81
N ARG A 267 24.93 -18.18 9.39
CA ARG A 267 25.73 -19.38 9.54
C ARG A 267 26.87 -19.34 8.52
N GLU A 268 28.11 -19.60 8.94
CA GLU A 268 29.32 -19.52 8.10
C GLU A 268 29.20 -20.31 6.79
N GLN A 269 28.42 -21.39 6.77
CA GLN A 269 28.21 -22.23 5.58
C GLN A 269 27.08 -21.75 4.65
N HIS A 270 26.37 -20.65 4.97
CA HIS A 270 25.23 -20.11 4.20
C HIS A 270 25.47 -18.69 3.66
N ILE A 271 26.74 -18.30 3.50
CA ILE A 271 27.16 -16.97 3.03
C ILE A 271 27.15 -16.79 1.50
N LEU A 272 26.40 -17.64 0.78
CA LEU A 272 26.27 -17.55 -0.67
C LEU A 272 25.49 -16.30 -1.08
N GLU A 273 25.61 -15.91 -2.34
CA GLU A 273 24.82 -14.81 -2.90
C GLU A 273 23.33 -15.07 -2.68
N CYS A 274 22.58 -14.03 -2.33
CA CYS A 274 21.16 -14.12 -1.99
C CYS A 274 20.33 -14.83 -3.08
N THR A 275 20.67 -14.60 -4.36
CA THR A 275 19.98 -15.15 -5.53
C THR A 275 20.28 -16.62 -5.78
N THR A 276 21.27 -17.21 -5.10
CA THR A 276 21.50 -18.66 -5.10
C THR A 276 20.30 -19.40 -4.54
N CYS A 277 19.71 -18.86 -3.46
CA CYS A 277 18.54 -19.44 -2.82
C CYS A 277 17.23 -18.74 -3.23
N HIS A 278 17.26 -17.42 -3.34
CA HIS A 278 16.07 -16.64 -3.67
C HIS A 278 15.86 -16.49 -5.18
N ILE A 279 15.72 -17.61 -5.90
CA ILE A 279 15.71 -17.63 -7.38
C ILE A 279 14.56 -16.85 -8.04
N ASN A 280 13.49 -16.57 -7.31
CA ASN A 280 12.31 -15.86 -7.82
C ASN A 280 12.24 -14.40 -7.37
N ILE A 281 13.07 -13.97 -6.41
CA ILE A 281 12.95 -12.62 -5.83
C ILE A 281 13.30 -11.53 -6.85
N THR A 282 14.24 -11.82 -7.74
CA THR A 282 14.68 -10.89 -8.80
C THR A 282 13.60 -10.65 -9.85
N LYS A 283 12.66 -11.59 -10.02
CA LYS A 283 11.58 -11.50 -11.01
C LYS A 283 10.37 -10.72 -10.48
N ALA A 284 10.37 -10.35 -9.20
CA ALA A 284 9.23 -9.69 -8.57
C ALA A 284 9.26 -8.18 -8.81
N SER A 285 8.33 -7.71 -9.64
CA SER A 285 8.09 -6.29 -9.88
C SER A 285 7.29 -5.60 -8.75
N THR A 286 6.65 -6.41 -7.90
CA THR A 286 5.73 -5.97 -6.86
C THR A 286 5.89 -6.84 -5.62
N LEU A 287 5.60 -6.25 -4.45
CA LEU A 287 5.44 -7.01 -3.21
C LEU A 287 4.15 -7.85 -3.20
N ARG A 288 3.22 -7.61 -4.14
CA ARG A 288 1.95 -8.34 -4.24
C ARG A 288 2.20 -9.80 -4.59
N GLY A 289 1.76 -10.70 -3.71
CA GLY A 289 1.89 -12.15 -3.92
C GLY A 289 3.34 -12.65 -3.90
N LEU A 290 4.30 -11.79 -3.56
CA LEU A 290 5.69 -12.19 -3.38
C LEU A 290 5.76 -13.09 -2.15
N LYS A 291 5.86 -14.39 -2.39
CA LYS A 291 6.27 -15.35 -1.36
C LYS A 291 7.80 -15.39 -1.40
N PRO A 292 8.50 -14.83 -0.41
CA PRO A 292 9.96 -14.83 -0.38
C PRO A 292 10.54 -16.23 -0.10
N ASP A 293 9.71 -17.27 -0.19
CA ASP A 293 10.07 -18.65 0.09
C ASP A 293 11.12 -19.12 -0.91
N VAL A 294 12.16 -19.72 -0.37
CA VAL A 294 13.21 -20.41 -1.10
C VAL A 294 12.63 -21.75 -1.57
N PRO A 295 12.67 -22.08 -2.87
CA PRO A 295 12.24 -23.38 -3.32
C PRO A 295 13.18 -24.46 -2.79
N ILE A 296 12.64 -25.65 -2.52
CA ILE A 296 13.43 -26.74 -1.91
C ILE A 296 14.64 -27.13 -2.76
N THR A 297 14.59 -26.92 -4.08
CA THR A 297 15.70 -27.14 -5.02
C THR A 297 16.96 -26.32 -4.67
N SER A 298 16.80 -25.14 -4.07
CA SER A 298 17.93 -24.33 -3.62
C SER A 298 18.65 -24.91 -2.41
N CYS A 299 17.97 -25.76 -1.63
CA CYS A 299 18.60 -26.43 -0.49
C CYS A 299 19.33 -27.71 -0.93
N THR A 300 18.81 -28.40 -1.95
CA THR A 300 19.26 -29.75 -2.31
C THR A 300 20.64 -29.84 -2.93
N GLU A 301 21.14 -28.75 -3.51
CA GLU A 301 22.52 -28.70 -4.02
C GLU A 301 23.56 -28.97 -2.92
N CYS A 302 23.20 -28.72 -1.65
CA CYS A 302 24.04 -28.96 -0.49
C CYS A 302 23.46 -30.01 0.48
N HIS A 303 22.14 -30.05 0.66
CA HIS A 303 21.44 -30.87 1.66
C HIS A 303 20.82 -32.17 1.12
N ASN A 304 20.89 -32.42 -0.19
CA ASN A 304 20.43 -33.69 -0.79
C ASN A 304 21.26 -34.02 -2.03
N LYS A 305 22.58 -34.00 -1.88
CA LYS A 305 23.57 -34.26 -2.93
C LYS A 305 24.33 -35.53 -2.61
N ASP A 306 24.36 -36.45 -3.58
CA ASP A 306 25.04 -37.74 -3.48
C ASP A 306 26.50 -37.57 -3.04
N GLY A 307 26.90 -38.40 -2.07
CA GLY A 307 28.23 -38.36 -1.48
C GLY A 307 28.48 -37.20 -0.49
N LEU A 308 27.51 -36.31 -0.26
CA LEU A 308 27.64 -35.19 0.67
C LEU A 308 26.60 -35.23 1.80
N ARG A 309 25.32 -35.04 1.46
CA ARG A 309 24.21 -35.00 2.42
C ARG A 309 22.96 -35.59 1.78
N LEU A 310 22.14 -36.25 2.60
CA LEU A 310 20.88 -36.89 2.20
C LEU A 310 19.77 -36.49 3.18
N ASP A 311 19.73 -35.22 3.60
CA ASP A 311 18.88 -34.79 4.71
C ASP A 311 17.39 -34.95 4.35
N VAL A 312 17.00 -34.54 3.13
CA VAL A 312 15.62 -34.68 2.65
C VAL A 312 15.27 -36.16 2.44
N SER A 313 16.12 -36.91 1.74
CA SER A 313 15.87 -38.34 1.49
C SER A 313 15.71 -39.12 2.80
N LYS A 314 16.56 -38.86 3.82
CA LYS A 314 16.49 -39.53 5.13
C LYS A 314 15.21 -39.19 5.91
N GLU A 315 14.78 -37.93 5.94
CA GLU A 315 13.52 -37.58 6.60
C GLU A 315 12.31 -38.18 5.87
N LEU A 316 12.32 -38.25 4.53
CA LEU A 316 11.26 -38.92 3.77
C LEU A 316 11.22 -40.43 4.05
N GLU A 317 12.37 -41.11 4.08
CA GLU A 317 12.44 -42.54 4.47
C GLU A 317 11.94 -42.79 5.89
N ALA A 318 12.17 -41.83 6.81
CA ALA A 318 11.66 -41.92 8.17
C ALA A 318 10.13 -41.77 8.23
N ILE A 319 9.55 -40.89 7.40
CA ILE A 319 8.10 -40.77 7.24
C ILE A 319 7.49 -42.07 6.73
N ASP A 320 8.10 -42.70 5.73
CA ASP A 320 7.56 -43.95 5.14
C ASP A 320 7.54 -45.12 6.12
N LYS A 321 8.37 -45.07 7.17
CA LYS A 321 8.40 -46.06 8.26
C LYS A 321 7.49 -45.68 9.42
N ASN A 322 7.15 -44.40 9.56
CA ASN A 322 6.33 -43.88 10.64
C ASN A 322 5.59 -42.62 10.18
N ARG A 323 4.28 -42.76 9.92
CA ARG A 323 3.41 -41.64 9.50
C ARG A 323 3.37 -40.48 10.49
N ASP A 324 3.73 -40.70 11.76
CA ASP A 324 3.76 -39.70 12.82
C ASP A 324 5.14 -39.01 12.94
N PHE A 325 6.12 -39.40 12.12
CA PHE A 325 7.43 -38.76 12.07
C PHE A 325 7.32 -37.27 11.72
N VAL A 326 8.05 -36.43 12.45
CA VAL A 326 8.04 -34.97 12.24
C VAL A 326 9.32 -34.54 11.54
N CYS A 327 9.20 -34.01 10.31
CA CYS A 327 10.33 -33.39 9.62
C CYS A 327 10.77 -32.17 10.43
N SER A 328 11.95 -32.21 11.02
CA SER A 328 12.39 -31.22 11.99
C SER A 328 13.75 -30.63 11.67
N TYR A 329 14.43 -31.18 10.66
CA TYR A 329 15.70 -30.65 10.19
C TYR A 329 15.55 -29.25 9.61
N CYS A 330 14.58 -29.06 8.69
CA CYS A 330 14.30 -27.76 8.07
C CYS A 330 13.12 -27.01 8.71
N HIS A 331 12.19 -27.73 9.32
CA HIS A 331 10.88 -27.23 9.71
C HIS A 331 10.66 -27.25 11.24
N THR A 332 9.82 -26.35 11.73
CA THR A 332 9.17 -26.47 13.04
C THR A 332 8.07 -27.54 12.99
N SER A 333 7.60 -28.08 14.12
CA SER A 333 6.68 -29.24 14.08
C SER A 333 5.31 -28.94 13.47
N ASP A 334 4.85 -27.68 13.52
CA ASP A 334 3.60 -27.24 12.88
C ASP A 334 3.61 -27.45 11.36
N VAL A 335 4.77 -27.27 10.73
CA VAL A 335 4.99 -27.58 9.30
C VAL A 335 5.43 -29.02 9.13
N GLY A 336 6.34 -29.50 9.97
CA GLY A 336 6.95 -30.82 9.87
C GLY A 336 5.98 -32.00 10.01
N ARG A 337 4.81 -31.78 10.60
CA ARG A 337 3.72 -32.75 10.72
C ARG A 337 2.79 -32.82 9.51
N LEU A 338 2.85 -31.83 8.61
CA LEU A 338 2.02 -31.80 7.40
C LEU A 338 2.53 -32.83 6.38
N ASP A 339 1.67 -33.17 5.42
CA ASP A 339 2.09 -33.96 4.25
C ASP A 339 3.22 -33.22 3.52
N PRO A 340 4.36 -33.89 3.23
CA PRO A 340 5.42 -33.27 2.46
C PRO A 340 4.90 -32.92 1.06
N PRO A 341 5.18 -31.71 0.53
CA PRO A 341 4.81 -31.37 -0.84
C PRO A 341 5.44 -32.34 -1.84
N ALA A 342 4.78 -32.56 -2.98
CA ALA A 342 5.31 -33.41 -4.06
C ALA A 342 6.72 -32.99 -4.50
N SER A 343 7.05 -31.70 -4.42
CA SER A 343 8.39 -31.20 -4.72
C SER A 343 9.48 -31.81 -3.85
N HIS A 344 9.21 -32.25 -2.61
CA HIS A 344 10.20 -32.91 -1.75
C HIS A 344 10.49 -34.34 -2.19
N TYR A 345 9.49 -35.05 -2.70
CA TYR A 345 9.66 -36.40 -3.23
C TYR A 345 10.38 -36.39 -4.58
N VAL A 346 10.00 -35.46 -5.47
CA VAL A 346 10.61 -35.33 -6.80
C VAL A 346 12.12 -35.08 -6.72
N ILE A 347 12.57 -34.19 -5.83
CA ILE A 347 14.01 -33.92 -5.63
C ILE A 347 14.78 -35.10 -5.02
N ALA A 348 14.07 -36.01 -4.34
CA ALA A 348 14.66 -37.22 -3.80
C ALA A 348 14.59 -38.40 -4.81
N GLY A 349 14.04 -38.17 -6.01
CA GLY A 349 13.86 -39.21 -7.02
C GLY A 349 12.75 -40.21 -6.65
N ARG A 350 11.72 -39.78 -5.93
CA ARG A 350 10.67 -40.64 -5.37
C ARG A 350 9.29 -40.19 -5.80
N GLU A 351 8.34 -41.13 -5.84
CA GLU A 351 6.93 -40.81 -6.05
C GLU A 351 6.33 -40.12 -4.81
N PRO A 352 5.50 -39.08 -4.98
CA PRO A 352 4.83 -38.42 -3.87
C PRO A 352 3.91 -39.36 -3.09
N LEU A 353 4.08 -39.38 -1.77
CA LEU A 353 3.21 -40.11 -0.84
C LEU A 353 2.54 -39.15 0.13
N LYS A 354 1.31 -39.46 0.55
CA LYS A 354 0.65 -38.76 1.65
C LYS A 354 0.78 -39.61 2.91
N ARG A 355 0.88 -38.96 4.07
CA ARG A 355 1.04 -39.64 5.36
C ARG A 355 -0.09 -40.62 5.65
N LYS A 356 -1.31 -40.30 5.21
CA LYS A 356 -2.48 -41.18 5.34
C LYS A 356 -2.37 -42.50 4.57
N ASP A 357 -1.52 -42.56 3.55
CA ASP A 357 -1.35 -43.71 2.66
C ASP A 357 -0.16 -44.60 3.12
N ILE A 358 0.52 -44.21 4.19
CA ILE A 358 1.62 -44.94 4.83
C ILE A 358 1.02 -45.93 5.83
N LYS A 359 1.44 -47.20 5.72
CA LYS A 359 0.92 -48.32 6.52
C LYS A 359 1.40 -48.31 7.96
#